data_AF-F4BHX7-F1
#
_entry.id   AF-F4BHX7-F1
#
_cell.length_a   1.000
_cell.length_b   1.000
_cell.length_c   1.000
_cell.angle_alpha   90.00
_cell.angle_beta   90.00
_cell.angle_gamma   90.00
#
_symmetry.space_group_name_H-M   'P 1'
#
loop_
_entity.id
_entity.type
_entity.pdbx_description
1 polymer ?
#
loop_
_entity_poly.entity_id
_entity_poly.type
_entity_poly.pdbx_seq_one_letter_code
_entity_poly.pdbx_strand_id
1 'polypeptide(L)'
;MLSSSQVALKYIDGQGLATEIYPYNPNGAVNGLISVTALDGRVLAMMPHPKRVYRAITNSYIPAEYDEYSVWMRMFRNARKWVG
;
A
#
# COMPACT_ATOMS: atom_id res chain seq x y z
N MET A 1 20.63 7.94 2.66
CA MET A 1 19.72 6.93 3.25
C MET A 1 18.32 7.51 3.30
N LEU A 2 17.28 6.72 3.04
CA LEU A 2 15.89 7.15 3.25
C LEU A 2 15.62 7.30 4.75
N SER A 3 14.90 8.35 5.17
CA SER A 3 14.38 8.41 6.53
C SER A 3 13.17 7.49 6.68
N SER A 4 12.89 7.02 7.91
CA SER A 4 11.68 6.24 8.18
C SER A 4 10.40 6.96 7.77
N SER A 5 10.41 8.30 7.73
CA SER A 5 9.25 9.12 7.33
C SER A 5 8.97 9.11 5.83
N GLN A 6 9.90 8.64 4.99
CA GLN A 6 9.70 8.55 3.54
C GLN A 6 9.19 7.18 3.08
N VAL A 7 9.19 6.18 3.96
CA VAL A 7 8.71 4.82 3.65
C VAL A 7 7.24 4.70 4.04
N ALA A 8 6.34 4.54 3.05
CA ALA A 8 4.90 4.51 3.31
C ALA A 8 4.30 3.10 3.39
N LEU A 9 4.88 2.12 2.70
CA LEU A 9 4.39 0.75 2.57
C LEU A 9 5.57 -0.23 2.50
N LYS A 10 5.36 -1.42 3.05
CA LYS A 10 6.28 -2.55 2.97
C LYS A 10 5.52 -3.85 2.66
N TYR A 11 6.17 -4.79 1.98
CA TYR A 11 5.76 -6.20 2.01
C TYR A 11 6.02 -6.80 3.39
N ILE A 12 5.10 -7.65 3.84
CA ILE A 12 5.17 -8.35 5.13
C ILE A 12 4.91 -9.84 4.94
N ASP A 13 5.43 -10.67 5.83
CA ASP A 13 5.11 -12.09 5.93
C ASP A 13 3.79 -12.33 6.70
N GLY A 14 3.44 -13.61 6.88
CA GLY A 14 2.24 -14.02 7.62
C GLY A 14 2.28 -13.72 9.13
N GLN A 15 3.42 -13.31 9.66
CA GLN A 15 3.59 -12.87 11.06
C GLN A 15 3.53 -11.34 11.19
N GLY A 16 3.38 -10.62 10.07
CA GLY A 16 3.33 -9.16 10.04
C GLY A 16 4.70 -8.48 10.03
N LEU A 17 5.79 -9.23 9.83
CA LEU A 17 7.15 -8.68 9.80
C LEU A 17 7.55 -8.34 8.37
N ALA A 18 8.29 -7.23 8.20
CA ALA A 18 8.82 -6.85 6.90
C ALA A 18 9.76 -7.95 6.38
N THR A 19 9.65 -8.29 5.09
CA THR A 19 10.33 -9.48 4.55
C THR A 19 10.92 -9.24 3.16
N GLU A 20 11.97 -9.99 2.87
CA GLU A 20 12.62 -10.09 1.54
C GLU A 20 12.37 -11.47 0.90
N ILE A 21 11.63 -12.34 1.58
CA ILE A 21 11.42 -13.74 1.19
C ILE A 21 10.29 -13.85 0.17
N TYR A 22 10.56 -14.54 -0.94
CA TYR A 22 9.53 -14.90 -1.93
C TYR A 22 8.59 -16.00 -1.39
N PRO A 23 7.25 -15.95 -1.63
CA PRO A 23 6.53 -14.98 -2.46
C PRO A 23 5.98 -13.75 -1.70
N TYR A 24 6.12 -13.68 -0.38
CA TYR A 24 5.63 -12.55 0.42
C TYR A 24 6.19 -11.20 -0.06
N ASN A 25 7.45 -11.21 -0.48
CA ASN A 25 8.08 -10.17 -1.27
C ASN A 25 8.30 -10.68 -2.72
N PRO A 26 7.45 -10.29 -3.68
CA PRO A 26 7.49 -10.81 -5.04
C PRO A 26 8.66 -10.30 -5.91
N ASN A 27 9.40 -9.28 -5.47
CA ASN A 27 10.42 -8.64 -6.31
C ASN A 27 11.78 -8.47 -5.62
N GLY A 28 11.97 -9.06 -4.43
CA GLY A 28 13.23 -9.00 -3.67
C GLY A 28 13.55 -7.59 -3.16
N ALA A 29 12.56 -6.72 -2.98
CA ALA A 29 12.81 -5.37 -2.49
C ALA A 29 13.41 -5.39 -1.08
N VAL A 30 14.55 -4.71 -0.90
CA VAL A 30 15.25 -4.63 0.40
C VAL A 30 14.33 -4.07 1.49
N ASN A 31 14.31 -4.72 2.65
CA ASN A 31 13.43 -4.44 3.79
C ASN A 31 11.93 -4.38 3.41
N GLY A 32 11.52 -5.07 2.34
CA GLY A 32 10.16 -5.06 1.82
C GLY A 32 9.72 -3.73 1.20
N LEU A 33 10.63 -2.79 0.92
CA LEU A 33 10.28 -1.43 0.51
C LEU A 33 9.57 -1.38 -0.85
N ILE A 34 8.33 -0.87 -0.88
CA ILE A 34 7.51 -0.84 -2.10
C ILE A 34 6.91 0.53 -2.45
N SER A 35 7.15 1.53 -1.61
CA SER A 35 6.67 2.88 -1.85
C SER A 35 7.53 3.92 -1.15
N VAL A 36 7.61 5.11 -1.74
CA VAL A 36 8.26 6.27 -1.16
C VAL A 36 7.37 7.50 -1.27
N THR A 37 7.46 8.39 -0.29
CA THR A 37 6.83 9.72 -0.33
C THR A 37 7.87 10.84 -0.36
N ALA A 38 7.52 11.94 -1.02
CA ALA A 38 8.24 13.20 -0.90
C ALA A 38 8.24 13.69 0.56
N LEU A 39 9.24 14.49 0.93
CA LEU A 39 9.41 14.98 2.31
C LEU A 39 8.19 15.77 2.83
N ASP A 40 7.49 16.46 1.94
CA ASP A 40 6.29 17.24 2.26
C ASP A 40 4.98 16.43 2.15
N GLY A 41 5.08 15.12 1.85
CA GLY A 41 3.94 14.21 1.76
C GLY A 41 3.05 14.38 0.53
N ARG A 42 3.37 15.29 -0.39
CA ARG A 42 2.46 15.63 -1.52
C ARG A 42 2.53 14.65 -2.69
N VAL A 43 3.61 13.88 -2.79
CA VAL A 43 3.81 12.89 -3.85
C VAL A 43 4.12 11.54 -3.23
N LEU A 44 3.30 10.54 -3.55
CA LEU A 44 3.49 9.14 -3.15
C LEU A 44 3.66 8.29 -4.41
N ALA A 45 4.81 7.61 -4.52
CA ALA A 45 5.08 6.64 -5.58
C ALA A 45 5.09 5.22 -5.00
N MET A 46 4.45 4.27 -5.67
CA MET A 46 4.36 2.89 -5.20
C MET A 46 4.23 1.88 -6.34
N MET A 47 4.72 0.67 -6.12
CA MET A 47 4.58 -0.45 -7.06
C MET A 47 3.21 -1.15 -7.03
N PRO A 48 2.56 -1.34 -5.86
CA PRO A 48 1.23 -1.95 -5.83
C PRO A 48 0.18 -1.13 -6.58
N HIS A 49 -0.95 -1.79 -6.88
CA HIS A 49 -1.99 -1.24 -7.73
C HIS A 49 -3.30 -0.98 -6.96
N PRO A 50 -3.37 0.01 -6.04
CA PRO A 50 -4.58 0.29 -5.26
C PRO A 50 -5.79 0.58 -6.16
N LYS A 51 -5.56 1.21 -7.32
CA LYS A 51 -6.59 1.47 -8.34
C LYS A 51 -7.25 0.22 -8.94
N ARG A 52 -6.62 -0.95 -8.85
CA ARG A 52 -7.21 -2.22 -9.33
C ARG A 52 -8.08 -2.90 -8.27
N VAL A 53 -7.90 -2.54 -7.00
CA VAL A 53 -8.46 -3.25 -5.85
C VAL A 53 -9.25 -2.34 -4.91
N TYR A 54 -9.65 -1.14 -5.35
CA TYR A 54 -10.41 -0.19 -4.52
C TYR A 54 -11.87 -0.63 -4.28
N ARG A 55 -12.47 -1.39 -5.20
CA ARG A 55 -13.77 -2.04 -5.00
C ARG A 55 -13.55 -3.33 -4.24
N ALA A 56 -14.43 -3.66 -3.30
CA ALA A 56 -14.30 -4.90 -2.55
C ALA A 56 -14.28 -6.13 -3.48
N ILE A 57 -15.23 -6.18 -4.42
CA ILE A 57 -15.42 -7.27 -5.39
C ILE A 57 -14.20 -7.57 -6.28
N THR A 58 -13.27 -6.63 -6.46
CA THR A 58 -12.08 -6.83 -7.32
C THR A 58 -10.86 -7.34 -6.56
N ASN A 59 -10.99 -7.65 -5.27
CA ASN A 59 -9.94 -8.30 -4.48
C ASN A 59 -10.03 -9.82 -4.62
N SER A 60 -8.90 -10.50 -4.85
CA SER A 60 -8.85 -11.98 -4.91
C SER A 60 -9.34 -12.63 -3.61
N TYR A 61 -9.05 -11.98 -2.48
CA TYR A 61 -9.57 -12.30 -1.16
C TYR A 61 -9.86 -11.00 -0.43
N ILE A 62 -11.01 -10.92 0.24
CA ILE A 62 -11.37 -9.82 1.14
C ILE A 62 -12.27 -10.35 2.26
N PRO A 63 -12.13 -9.86 3.50
CA PRO A 63 -13.06 -10.20 4.57
C PRO A 63 -14.52 -9.81 4.26
N ALA A 64 -15.47 -10.59 4.75
CA ALA A 64 -16.89 -10.46 4.40
C ALA A 64 -17.55 -9.17 4.89
N GLU A 65 -16.95 -8.46 5.85
CA GLU A 65 -17.43 -7.18 6.35
C GLU A 65 -17.25 -6.02 5.35
N TYR A 66 -16.46 -6.20 4.30
CA TYR A 66 -16.29 -5.20 3.24
C TYR A 66 -17.35 -5.38 2.16
N ASP A 67 -18.17 -4.35 1.95
CA ASP A 67 -19.26 -4.34 0.97
C ASP A 67 -18.84 -3.69 -0.36
N GLU A 68 -18.97 -2.36 -0.50
CA GLU A 68 -18.71 -1.71 -1.79
C GLU A 68 -17.20 -1.44 -2.05
N TYR A 69 -16.49 -1.00 -1.01
CA TYR A 69 -15.11 -0.50 -1.12
C TYR A 69 -14.14 -1.26 -0.21
N SER A 70 -12.93 -1.49 -0.70
CA SER A 70 -11.82 -1.97 0.13
C SER A 70 -11.13 -0.83 0.88
N VAL A 71 -10.19 -1.18 1.75
CA VAL A 71 -9.32 -0.22 2.45
C VAL A 71 -8.60 0.74 1.50
N TRP A 72 -8.27 0.31 0.28
CA TRP A 72 -7.53 1.10 -0.70
C TRP A 72 -8.31 2.32 -1.21
N MET A 73 -9.66 2.31 -1.10
CA MET A 73 -10.47 3.48 -1.45
C MET A 73 -10.13 4.71 -0.61
N ARG A 74 -9.62 4.50 0.62
CA ARG A 74 -9.24 5.60 1.51
C ARG A 74 -8.14 6.48 0.93
N MET A 75 -7.22 5.93 0.14
CA MET A 75 -6.17 6.71 -0.51
C MET A 75 -6.75 7.80 -1.42
N PHE A 76 -7.72 7.45 -2.27
CA PHE A 76 -8.34 8.38 -3.21
C PHE A 76 -9.24 9.39 -2.50
N ARG A 77 -9.97 8.96 -1.46
CA ARG A 77 -10.76 9.86 -0.62
C ARG A 77 -9.89 10.88 0.12
N ASN A 78 -8.72 10.47 0.61
CA ASN A 78 -7.76 11.40 1.24
C ASN A 78 -7.27 12.45 0.24
N ALA A 79 -6.94 12.05 -0.99
CA ALA A 79 -6.54 13.00 -2.03
C ALA A 79 -7.66 13.99 -2.36
N ARG A 80 -8.91 13.54 -2.52
CA ARG A 80 -10.05 14.44 -2.74
C ARG A 80 -10.28 15.36 -1.55
N LYS A 81 -10.19 14.87 -0.32
CA LYS A 81 -10.33 15.71 0.89
C LYS A 81 -9.24 16.78 0.96
N TRP A 82 -8.01 16.46 0.54
CA TRP A 82 -6.87 17.39 0.59
C TRP A 82 -7.05 18.61 -0.34
N VAL A 83 -7.65 18.44 -1.52
CA VAL A 83 -7.84 19.55 -2.47
C VAL A 83 -9.01 20.50 -2.15
N GLY A 84 -9.84 20.20 -1.13
CA GLY A 84 -11.12 20.89 -0.90
C GLY A 84 -12.21 20.39 -1.84
#